data_AF-A0A6I0F8K1-F1
#
_entry.id   AF-A0A6I0F8K1-F1
#
_cell.length_a   1.000
_cell.length_b   1.000
_cell.length_c   1.000
_cell.angle_alpha   90.00
_cell.angle_beta   90.00
_cell.angle_gamma   90.00
#
_symmetry.space_group_name_H-M   'P 1'
#
loop_
_entity.id
_entity.type
_entity.pdbx_description
1 polymer ?
#
loop_
_entity_poly.entity_id
_entity_poly.type
_entity_poly.pdbx_seq_one_letter_code
_entity_poly.pdbx_strand_id
1 'polypeptide(L)'
;MKTKILQPHQLEEPAQLLRQGELVAFPTETVYGLGANALDSQAVAKIFQAKGRPSDNPLIIHIAQLEDLSLLTTEFPPLAQLLAQKFWPGPLTLVLPAAPDVPAEVTAGLDTVALRMPDHPIALQLIKAAGIPLAAPSANRSGKPSPTKAAHVSQDLDGKIAAIIDGGPCDVGIESTVVDVTGAKPVILRPGGITLEMLSEALGESADPFSDANQNLQRPRSPGMKYTHYAPQAPLYLLSGSWEEQLEELHKLQKANKSKARNIGLLITQESYNRIENEANFVVQVAGSRENLKQIAAGLFDSLRAFDETEVDLIIAETYPSKGLGLALMNRLSKAAGGRTWE
;
A
#
# COMPACT_ATOMS: atom_id res chain seq x y z
N MET A 1 16.13 21.60 -3.07
CA MET A 1 17.34 20.75 -3.12
C MET A 1 17.02 19.55 -4.00
N LYS A 2 17.88 19.10 -4.91
CA LYS A 2 17.59 17.92 -5.76
C LYS A 2 17.64 16.64 -4.90
N THR A 3 16.70 15.72 -5.10
CA THR A 3 16.69 14.44 -4.38
C THR A 3 17.80 13.52 -4.92
N LYS A 4 18.55 12.88 -4.04
CA LYS A 4 19.60 11.92 -4.43
C LYS A 4 19.00 10.55 -4.75
N ILE A 5 19.46 9.90 -5.81
CA ILE A 5 19.13 8.49 -6.11
C ILE A 5 20.34 7.65 -5.73
N LEU A 6 20.15 6.72 -4.79
CA LEU A 6 21.18 5.88 -4.20
C LEU A 6 20.93 4.42 -4.60
N GLN A 7 22.01 3.67 -4.75
CA GLN A 7 21.96 2.25 -5.07
C GLN A 7 21.83 1.38 -3.81
N PRO A 8 21.35 0.12 -3.92
CA PRO A 8 21.09 -0.76 -2.78
C PRO A 8 22.27 -0.98 -1.82
N HIS A 9 23.51 -0.89 -2.31
CA HIS A 9 24.73 -1.10 -1.53
C HIS A 9 25.19 0.16 -0.77
N GLN A 10 24.60 1.33 -1.05
CA GLN A 10 25.00 2.63 -0.47
C GLN A 10 24.16 2.96 0.77
N LEU A 11 24.19 2.10 1.80
CA LEU A 11 23.28 2.22 2.96
C LEU A 11 23.75 3.18 4.05
N GLU A 12 25.03 3.53 4.11
CA GLU A 12 25.56 4.41 5.15
C GLU A 12 25.06 5.86 5.02
N GLU A 13 25.09 6.41 3.80
CA GLU A 13 24.59 7.77 3.53
C GLU A 13 23.10 7.95 3.88
N PRO A 14 22.17 7.09 3.44
CA PRO A 14 20.76 7.22 3.81
C PRO A 14 20.52 6.94 5.29
N ALA A 15 21.28 6.04 5.92
CA ALA A 15 21.23 5.85 7.37
C ALA A 15 21.64 7.13 8.13
N GLN A 16 22.69 7.81 7.69
CA GLN A 16 23.12 9.08 8.26
C GLN A 16 22.07 10.19 8.06
N LEU A 17 21.47 10.28 6.87
CA LEU A 17 20.38 11.23 6.59
C LEU A 17 19.19 11.00 7.53
N LEU A 18 18.77 9.76 7.73
CA LEU A 18 17.69 9.42 8.68
C LEU A 18 18.03 9.82 10.12
N ARG A 19 19.27 9.58 10.57
CA ARG A 19 19.74 10.04 11.89
C ARG A 19 19.77 11.57 12.04
N GLN A 20 19.97 12.30 10.95
CA GLN A 20 19.92 13.76 10.89
C GLN A 20 18.49 14.32 10.80
N GLY A 21 17.47 13.45 10.88
CA GLY A 21 16.06 13.84 10.77
C GLY A 21 15.64 14.17 9.34
N GLU A 22 16.38 13.72 8.32
CA GLU A 22 16.01 13.86 6.92
C GLU A 22 15.15 12.69 6.42
N LEU A 23 14.45 12.92 5.32
CA LEU A 23 13.57 11.92 4.72
C LEU A 23 14.28 11.08 3.66
N VAL A 24 14.15 9.76 3.77
CA VAL A 24 14.67 8.81 2.79
C VAL A 24 13.57 7.87 2.34
N ALA A 25 13.36 7.76 1.03
CA ALA A 25 12.50 6.73 0.47
C ALA A 25 13.26 5.44 0.22
N PHE A 26 12.66 4.30 0.55
CA PHE A 26 13.31 2.98 0.44
C PHE A 26 12.31 1.90 0.00
N PRO A 27 12.76 0.85 -0.70
CA PRO A 27 11.90 -0.24 -1.15
C PRO A 27 11.54 -1.17 0.01
N THR A 28 10.35 -1.75 -0.06
CA THR A 28 9.94 -2.94 0.71
C THR A 28 9.39 -3.99 -0.24
N GLU A 29 9.04 -5.18 0.23
CA GLU A 29 8.33 -6.18 -0.57
C GLU A 29 6.94 -5.70 -0.99
N THR A 30 6.34 -4.77 -0.22
CA THR A 30 4.99 -4.23 -0.49
C THR A 30 4.98 -3.06 -1.46
N VAL A 31 5.39 -1.90 -0.99
CA VAL A 31 5.49 -0.62 -1.72
C VAL A 31 6.68 0.14 -1.17
N TYR A 32 7.19 1.15 -1.90
CA TYR A 32 8.21 2.04 -1.37
C TYR A 32 7.68 2.84 -0.17
N GLY A 33 8.45 2.87 0.91
CA GLY A 33 8.18 3.65 2.12
C GLY A 33 8.94 4.97 2.13
N LEU A 34 8.35 6.03 2.70
CA LEU A 34 9.02 7.31 2.98
C LEU A 34 9.41 7.36 4.46
N GLY A 35 10.65 7.01 4.76
CA GLY A 35 11.16 6.89 6.12
C GLY A 35 11.58 8.22 6.74
N ALA A 36 11.28 8.34 8.03
CA ALA A 36 11.91 9.27 8.97
C ALA A 36 12.20 8.53 10.28
N ASN A 37 13.05 9.10 11.13
CA ASN A 37 13.23 8.61 12.50
C ASN A 37 11.89 8.61 13.24
N ALA A 38 11.41 7.44 13.68
CA ALA A 38 10.11 7.32 14.33
C ALA A 38 10.05 7.98 15.72
N LEU A 39 11.21 8.21 16.34
CA LEU A 39 11.32 8.79 17.69
C LEU A 39 11.57 10.31 17.67
N ASP A 40 11.62 10.92 16.48
CA ASP A 40 11.82 12.35 16.31
C ASP A 40 10.57 12.98 15.69
N SER A 41 9.81 13.74 16.49
CA SER A 41 8.58 14.40 16.05
C SER A 41 8.79 15.36 14.88
N GLN A 42 9.94 16.06 14.82
CA GLN A 42 10.24 16.98 13.73
C GLN A 42 10.52 16.22 12.43
N ALA A 43 11.27 15.12 12.50
CA ALA A 43 11.51 14.26 11.35
C ALA A 43 10.20 13.64 10.82
N VAL A 44 9.32 13.19 11.72
CA VAL A 44 7.99 12.66 11.37
C VAL A 44 7.11 13.75 10.74
N ALA A 45 7.13 14.98 11.27
CA ALA A 45 6.37 16.10 10.69
C ALA A 45 6.75 16.39 9.23
N LYS A 46 8.03 16.23 8.87
CA LYS A 46 8.49 16.37 7.47
C LYS A 46 7.78 15.38 6.53
N ILE A 47 7.43 14.15 6.98
CA ILE A 47 6.68 13.17 6.16
C ILE A 47 5.34 13.76 5.72
N PHE A 48 4.59 14.34 6.67
CA PHE A 48 3.28 14.92 6.38
C PHE A 48 3.41 16.10 5.41
N GLN A 49 4.41 16.96 5.63
CA GLN A 49 4.71 18.10 4.76
C GLN A 49 5.06 17.67 3.33
N ALA A 50 5.99 16.73 3.16
CA ALA A 50 6.46 16.28 1.84
C ALA A 50 5.31 15.66 1.02
N LYS A 51 4.46 14.86 1.68
CA LYS A 51 3.34 14.16 1.05
C LYS A 51 2.10 15.03 0.85
N GLY A 52 1.94 16.11 1.60
CA GLY A 52 0.66 16.81 1.75
C GLY A 52 -0.39 15.90 2.40
N ARG A 53 0.00 15.12 3.42
CA ARG A 53 -0.85 14.15 4.11
C ARG A 53 -1.56 14.81 5.30
N PRO A 54 -2.85 14.53 5.53
CA PRO A 54 -3.54 14.93 6.77
C PRO A 54 -2.85 14.36 8.03
N SER A 55 -2.73 15.16 9.08
CA SER A 55 -2.09 14.76 10.35
C SER A 55 -2.93 13.81 11.20
N ASP A 56 -4.22 13.62 10.89
CA ASP A 56 -5.12 12.71 11.59
C ASP A 56 -5.00 11.25 11.12
N ASN A 57 -3.99 10.93 10.30
CA ASN A 57 -3.81 9.61 9.71
C ASN A 57 -2.48 8.98 10.17
N PRO A 58 -2.51 7.98 11.08
CA PRO A 58 -1.33 7.42 11.73
C PRO A 58 -0.33 6.82 10.72
N LEU A 59 0.91 6.63 11.15
CA LEU A 59 1.99 6.03 10.37
C LEU A 59 2.33 4.63 10.89
N ILE A 60 2.93 3.81 10.03
CA ILE A 60 3.46 2.49 10.40
C ILE A 60 4.95 2.66 10.70
N ILE A 61 5.37 2.19 11.87
CA ILE A 61 6.78 2.11 12.23
C ILE A 61 7.35 0.78 11.73
N HIS A 62 8.47 0.86 11.03
CA HIS A 62 9.23 -0.28 10.55
C HIS A 62 10.42 -0.54 11.49
N ILE A 63 10.55 -1.79 11.92
CA ILE A 63 11.65 -2.30 12.77
C ILE A 63 12.44 -3.36 12.00
N ALA A 64 13.65 -3.67 12.45
CA ALA A 64 14.48 -4.73 11.85
C ALA A 64 14.92 -5.82 12.84
N GLN A 65 14.54 -5.68 14.10
CA GLN A 65 14.80 -6.63 15.18
C GLN A 65 13.72 -6.47 16.27
N LEU A 66 13.46 -7.52 17.05
CA LEU A 66 12.36 -7.52 18.03
C LEU A 66 12.68 -6.68 19.27
N GLU A 67 13.97 -6.42 19.52
CA GLU A 67 14.47 -5.60 20.62
C GLU A 67 13.96 -4.15 20.52
N ASP A 68 13.67 -3.67 19.31
CA ASP A 68 13.12 -2.33 19.09
C ASP A 68 11.69 -2.20 19.67
N LEU A 69 10.97 -3.31 19.91
CA LEU A 69 9.60 -3.28 20.42
C LEU A 69 9.48 -2.58 21.77
N SER A 70 10.49 -2.70 22.66
CA SER A 70 10.46 -2.06 23.97
C SER A 70 10.48 -0.54 23.92
N LEU A 71 10.90 0.03 22.78
CA LEU A 71 10.86 1.48 22.55
C LEU A 71 9.49 1.96 22.05
N LEU A 72 8.66 1.04 21.54
CA LEU A 72 7.52 1.38 20.68
C LEU A 72 6.18 0.95 21.26
N THR A 73 6.13 -0.11 22.05
CA THR A 73 4.89 -0.63 22.63
C THR A 73 5.04 -1.01 24.09
N THR A 74 3.99 -0.78 24.89
CA THR A 74 3.94 -1.21 26.30
C THR A 74 3.60 -2.68 26.47
N GLU A 75 2.95 -3.31 25.47
CA GLU A 75 2.46 -4.67 25.56
C GLU A 75 2.61 -5.41 24.22
N PHE A 76 3.11 -6.64 24.29
CA PHE A 76 3.19 -7.53 23.14
C PHE A 76 2.49 -8.86 23.46
N PRO A 77 1.15 -8.91 23.33
CA PRO A 77 0.34 -10.04 23.81
C PRO A 77 0.66 -11.34 23.04
N PRO A 78 0.31 -12.53 23.59
CA PRO A 78 0.61 -13.82 22.95
C PRO A 78 0.09 -13.94 21.51
N LEU A 79 -1.06 -13.33 21.21
CA LEU A 79 -1.60 -13.27 19.85
C LEU A 79 -0.68 -12.50 18.90
N ALA A 80 -0.14 -11.36 19.34
CA ALA A 80 0.80 -10.56 18.55
C ALA A 80 2.11 -11.31 18.34
N GLN A 81 2.62 -12.00 19.37
CA GLN A 81 3.81 -12.84 19.29
C GLN A 81 3.64 -13.97 18.27
N LEU A 82 2.52 -14.68 18.31
CA LEU A 82 2.20 -15.78 17.38
C LEU A 82 2.15 -15.27 15.93
N LEU A 83 1.44 -14.17 15.68
CA LEU A 83 1.33 -13.59 14.35
C LEU A 83 2.67 -13.05 13.85
N ALA A 84 3.45 -12.38 14.70
CA ALA A 84 4.79 -11.93 14.35
C ALA A 84 5.72 -13.10 14.05
N GLN A 85 5.71 -14.17 14.86
CA GLN A 85 6.54 -15.35 14.62
C GLN A 85 6.26 -15.99 13.25
N LYS A 86 5.01 -15.97 12.80
CA LYS A 86 4.61 -16.59 11.52
C LYS A 86 4.78 -15.66 10.31
N PHE A 87 4.63 -14.35 10.49
CA PHE A 87 4.51 -13.39 9.37
C PHE A 87 5.52 -12.24 9.41
N TRP A 88 6.42 -12.17 10.40
CA TRP A 88 7.55 -11.24 10.42
C TRP A 88 8.88 -11.98 10.22
N PRO A 89 9.81 -11.44 9.39
CA PRO A 89 9.60 -10.32 8.47
C PRO A 89 8.50 -10.63 7.43
N GLY A 90 7.70 -9.62 7.05
CA GLY A 90 6.67 -9.80 6.03
C GLY A 90 5.60 -8.71 5.94
N PRO A 91 4.60 -8.90 5.07
CA PRO A 91 3.56 -7.92 4.75
C PRO A 91 2.43 -7.90 5.79
N LEU A 92 2.76 -8.09 7.07
CA LEU A 92 1.83 -7.96 8.20
C LEU A 92 2.20 -6.75 9.07
N THR A 93 1.21 -5.94 9.40
CA THR A 93 1.30 -4.85 10.37
C THR A 93 0.39 -5.15 11.55
N LEU A 94 0.91 -5.00 12.77
CA LEU A 94 0.17 -5.19 14.01
C LEU A 94 -0.08 -3.83 14.67
N VAL A 95 -1.32 -3.55 15.05
CA VAL A 95 -1.66 -2.39 15.90
C VAL A 95 -1.65 -2.84 17.35
N LEU A 96 -0.84 -2.15 18.15
CA LEU A 96 -0.50 -2.46 19.54
C LEU A 96 -0.66 -1.20 20.41
N PRO A 97 -0.74 -1.31 21.75
CA PRO A 97 -0.67 -0.15 22.64
C PRO A 97 0.64 0.61 22.42
N ALA A 98 0.60 1.93 22.31
CA ALA A 98 1.79 2.75 22.09
C ALA A 98 2.60 2.94 23.38
N ALA A 99 3.92 2.89 23.28
CA ALA A 99 4.80 3.36 24.37
C ALA A 99 4.72 4.88 24.53
N PRO A 100 4.95 5.44 25.74
CA PRO A 100 4.86 6.88 26.00
C PRO A 100 5.80 7.73 25.14
N ASP A 101 6.95 7.18 24.76
CA ASP A 101 7.97 7.89 24.00
C ASP A 101 7.70 7.90 22.48
N VAL A 102 6.65 7.22 22.01
CA VAL A 102 6.23 7.30 20.61
C VAL A 102 5.58 8.67 20.34
N PRO A 103 6.12 9.48 19.41
CA PRO A 103 5.57 10.80 19.12
C PRO A 103 4.10 10.74 18.66
N ALA A 104 3.29 11.70 19.10
CA ALA A 104 1.89 11.79 18.72
C ALA A 104 1.68 11.97 17.21
N GLU A 105 2.66 12.55 16.51
CA GLU A 105 2.67 12.67 15.05
C GLU A 105 2.69 11.30 14.36
N VAL A 106 3.26 10.27 15.00
CA VAL A 106 3.24 8.90 14.47
C VAL A 106 1.87 8.27 14.67
N THR A 107 1.29 8.40 15.87
CA THR A 107 0.02 7.75 16.23
C THR A 107 -1.21 8.55 15.82
N ALA A 108 -1.04 9.77 15.30
CA ALA A 108 -2.11 10.74 15.11
C ALA A 108 -2.90 11.02 16.42
N GLY A 109 -2.20 11.00 17.57
CA GLY A 109 -2.78 11.20 18.90
C GLY A 109 -3.60 10.02 19.43
N LEU A 110 -3.44 8.83 18.86
CA LEU A 110 -4.04 7.59 19.37
C LEU A 110 -3.15 6.96 20.44
N ASP A 111 -3.76 6.18 21.34
CA ASP A 111 -3.06 5.36 22.34
C ASP A 111 -2.44 4.08 21.75
N THR A 112 -2.44 3.95 20.43
CA THR A 112 -2.01 2.76 19.70
C THR A 112 -1.01 3.10 18.60
N VAL A 113 -0.06 2.19 18.36
CA VAL A 113 0.96 2.28 17.32
C VAL A 113 0.86 1.11 16.37
N ALA A 114 1.12 1.33 15.07
CA ALA A 114 1.16 0.29 14.07
C ALA A 114 2.62 -0.10 13.77
N LEU A 115 2.97 -1.37 14.00
CA LEU A 115 4.34 -1.88 13.86
C LEU A 115 4.43 -2.93 12.75
N ARG A 116 5.57 -2.98 12.06
CA ARG A 116 5.86 -3.98 11.03
C ARG A 116 7.36 -4.26 10.95
N MET A 117 7.73 -5.50 10.70
CA MET A 117 9.08 -5.86 10.24
C MET A 117 9.01 -6.20 8.74
N PRO A 118 9.53 -5.36 7.82
CA PRO A 118 9.41 -5.60 6.38
C PRO A 118 10.28 -6.77 5.93
N ASP A 119 9.78 -7.64 5.04
CA ASP A 119 10.58 -8.70 4.42
C ASP A 119 11.31 -8.19 3.18
N HIS A 120 12.23 -7.24 3.38
CA HIS A 120 13.03 -6.72 2.27
C HIS A 120 14.47 -6.46 2.74
N PRO A 121 15.49 -7.07 2.10
CA PRO A 121 16.89 -6.95 2.54
C PRO A 121 17.37 -5.51 2.68
N ILE A 122 17.05 -4.65 1.70
CA ILE A 122 17.42 -3.22 1.75
C ILE A 122 16.75 -2.50 2.93
N ALA A 123 15.46 -2.75 3.19
CA ALA A 123 14.75 -2.09 4.29
C ALA A 123 15.32 -2.51 5.64
N LEU A 124 15.51 -3.81 5.85
CA LEU A 124 16.07 -4.35 7.10
C LEU A 124 17.49 -3.85 7.34
N GLN A 125 18.35 -3.85 6.31
CA GLN A 125 19.72 -3.36 6.43
C GLN A 125 19.77 -1.85 6.64
N LEU A 126 18.90 -1.06 6.00
CA LEU A 126 18.81 0.37 6.22
C LEU A 126 18.41 0.69 7.67
N ILE A 127 17.37 0.03 8.20
CA ILE A 127 16.91 0.25 9.59
C ILE A 127 18.03 -0.13 10.57
N LYS A 128 18.71 -1.27 10.35
CA LYS A 128 19.87 -1.68 11.16
C LYS A 128 21.02 -0.69 11.07
N ALA A 129 21.37 -0.23 9.88
CA ALA A 129 22.44 0.73 9.67
C ALA A 129 22.10 2.09 10.29
N ALA A 130 20.84 2.52 10.24
CA ALA A 130 20.36 3.74 10.88
C ALA A 130 20.43 3.64 12.41
N GLY A 131 20.16 2.45 12.97
CA GLY A 131 20.15 2.19 14.42
C GLY A 131 18.90 2.77 15.10
N ILE A 132 17.85 3.02 14.34
CA ILE A 132 16.60 3.66 14.80
C ILE A 132 15.39 3.07 14.05
N PRO A 133 14.22 2.93 14.70
CA PRO A 133 12.99 2.54 14.04
C PRO A 133 12.51 3.63 13.09
N LEU A 134 11.88 3.26 11.97
CA LEU A 134 11.52 4.21 10.90
C LEU A 134 10.00 4.32 10.74
N ALA A 135 9.44 5.51 10.97
CA ALA A 135 8.06 5.80 10.59
C ALA A 135 8.01 5.94 9.07
N ALA A 136 7.24 5.10 8.38
CA ALA A 136 7.23 5.07 6.92
C ALA A 136 5.85 4.73 6.34
N PRO A 137 5.05 5.73 5.91
CA PRO A 137 3.94 5.48 4.98
C PRO A 137 4.47 5.24 3.57
N SER A 138 3.59 4.90 2.63
CA SER A 138 3.92 4.84 1.19
C SER A 138 4.61 6.13 0.69
N ALA A 139 5.57 6.05 -0.23
CA ALA A 139 6.39 7.18 -0.69
C ALA A 139 5.81 7.99 -1.86
N ASN A 140 4.50 8.25 -1.85
CA ASN A 140 3.74 8.99 -2.86
C ASN A 140 3.19 10.31 -2.31
N ARG A 141 2.77 11.23 -3.19
CA ARG A 141 1.90 12.34 -2.76
C ARG A 141 0.55 11.79 -2.28
N SER A 142 -0.05 12.41 -1.26
CA SER A 142 -1.33 11.95 -0.72
C SER A 142 -2.41 11.90 -1.82
N GLY A 143 -3.20 10.82 -1.85
CA GLY A 143 -4.25 10.58 -2.84
C GLY A 143 -3.83 9.73 -4.05
N LYS A 144 -2.59 9.88 -4.53
CA LYS A 144 -2.07 9.13 -5.70
C LYS A 144 -1.93 7.62 -5.44
N PRO A 145 -1.81 6.77 -6.48
CA PRO A 145 -1.44 5.36 -6.33
C PRO A 145 -0.15 5.20 -5.51
N SER A 146 0.00 4.10 -4.77
CA SER A 146 1.25 3.88 -4.02
C SER A 146 2.42 3.59 -4.97
N PRO A 147 3.67 3.90 -4.59
CA PRO A 147 4.82 3.72 -5.45
C PRO A 147 5.39 2.30 -5.30
N THR A 148 5.46 1.56 -6.41
CA THR A 148 6.08 0.22 -6.47
C THR A 148 7.47 0.20 -7.13
N LYS A 149 8.00 1.34 -7.57
CA LYS A 149 9.36 1.49 -8.14
C LYS A 149 9.93 2.87 -7.82
N ALA A 150 11.25 3.03 -7.81
CA ALA A 150 11.90 4.31 -7.49
C ALA A 150 11.45 5.47 -8.38
N ALA A 151 11.17 5.21 -9.67
CA ALA A 151 10.66 6.23 -10.59
C ALA A 151 9.32 6.83 -10.11
N HIS A 152 8.42 6.01 -9.54
CA HIS A 152 7.16 6.51 -8.96
C HIS A 152 7.39 7.47 -7.80
N VAL A 153 8.40 7.18 -6.97
CA VAL A 153 8.80 8.05 -5.86
C VAL A 153 9.37 9.36 -6.38
N SER A 154 10.28 9.29 -7.37
CA SER A 154 10.90 10.47 -7.98
C SER A 154 9.85 11.39 -8.61
N GLN A 155 8.86 10.84 -9.34
CA GLN A 155 7.76 11.62 -9.94
C GLN A 155 6.96 12.41 -8.89
N ASP A 156 6.85 11.89 -7.67
CA ASP A 156 6.01 12.47 -6.62
C ASP A 156 6.77 13.38 -5.65
N LEU A 157 8.01 13.04 -5.33
CA LEU A 157 8.75 13.57 -4.18
C LEU A 157 10.14 14.15 -4.52
N ASP A 158 10.56 14.16 -5.79
CA ASP A 158 11.81 14.87 -6.15
C ASP A 158 11.73 16.35 -5.72
N GLY A 159 12.83 16.83 -5.17
CA GLY A 159 12.91 18.17 -4.62
C GLY A 159 12.45 18.31 -3.17
N LYS A 160 11.80 17.29 -2.59
CA LYS A 160 11.14 17.33 -1.27
C LYS A 160 11.75 16.42 -0.22
N ILE A 161 12.53 15.43 -0.63
CA ILE A 161 13.15 14.42 0.24
C ILE A 161 14.64 14.36 -0.04
N ALA A 162 15.44 13.91 0.93
CA ALA A 162 16.89 13.92 0.79
C ALA A 162 17.39 12.84 -0.18
N ALA A 163 16.82 11.63 -0.10
CA ALA A 163 17.24 10.52 -0.96
C ALA A 163 16.13 9.50 -1.27
N ILE A 164 16.34 8.75 -2.34
CA ILE A 164 15.60 7.54 -2.76
C ILE A 164 16.63 6.43 -2.92
N ILE A 165 16.42 5.29 -2.26
CA ILE A 165 17.19 4.08 -2.55
C ILE A 165 16.47 3.32 -3.67
N ASP A 166 17.10 3.17 -4.82
CA ASP A 166 16.54 2.42 -5.94
C ASP A 166 16.86 0.92 -5.81
N GLY A 167 15.91 0.15 -5.28
CA GLY A 167 16.00 -1.31 -5.21
C GLY A 167 15.17 -2.05 -6.27
N GLY A 168 14.73 -1.38 -7.33
CA GLY A 168 13.89 -2.00 -8.35
C GLY A 168 12.40 -2.12 -7.94
N PRO A 169 11.61 -2.89 -8.70
CA PRO A 169 10.18 -3.04 -8.45
C PRO A 169 9.88 -3.87 -7.18
N CYS A 170 8.78 -3.54 -6.49
CA CYS A 170 8.28 -4.31 -5.35
C CYS A 170 7.59 -5.62 -5.79
N ASP A 171 7.77 -6.70 -5.02
CA ASP A 171 7.24 -8.03 -5.36
C ASP A 171 5.72 -8.18 -5.13
N VAL A 172 5.20 -7.64 -4.02
CA VAL A 172 3.77 -7.77 -3.63
C VAL A 172 2.91 -6.69 -4.28
N GLY A 173 3.44 -5.47 -4.42
CA GLY A 173 2.82 -4.33 -5.12
C GLY A 173 1.60 -3.68 -4.45
N ILE A 174 1.10 -4.23 -3.34
CA ILE A 174 0.07 -3.62 -2.49
C ILE A 174 0.55 -3.53 -1.04
N GLU A 175 -0.04 -2.63 -0.25
CA GLU A 175 0.37 -2.44 1.14
C GLU A 175 0.05 -3.64 2.04
N SER A 176 0.77 -3.71 3.17
CA SER A 176 0.62 -4.73 4.21
C SER A 176 -0.82 -4.87 4.72
N THR A 177 -1.17 -6.09 5.11
CA THR A 177 -2.35 -6.36 5.93
C THR A 177 -2.16 -5.70 7.29
N VAL A 178 -3.18 -5.00 7.79
CA VAL A 178 -3.15 -4.37 9.12
C VAL A 178 -4.14 -5.05 10.02
N VAL A 179 -3.65 -5.59 11.14
CA VAL A 179 -4.45 -6.28 12.15
C VAL A 179 -4.33 -5.55 13.48
N ASP A 180 -5.46 -5.15 14.04
CA ASP A 180 -5.57 -4.67 15.40
C ASP A 180 -5.63 -5.85 16.36
N VAL A 181 -4.68 -5.91 17.29
CA VAL A 181 -4.57 -6.96 18.32
C VAL A 181 -4.69 -6.38 19.73
N THR A 182 -5.21 -5.15 19.87
CA THR A 182 -5.40 -4.48 21.17
C THR A 182 -6.65 -4.95 21.92
N GLY A 183 -7.62 -5.52 21.20
CA GLY A 183 -8.86 -6.04 21.78
C GLY A 183 -8.82 -7.53 22.10
N ALA A 184 -9.90 -8.04 22.71
CA ALA A 184 -10.07 -9.46 23.00
C ALA A 184 -10.14 -10.35 21.74
N LYS A 185 -10.56 -9.76 20.61
CA LYS A 185 -10.59 -10.39 19.29
C LYS A 185 -9.82 -9.52 18.31
N PRO A 186 -8.94 -10.11 17.46
CA PRO A 186 -8.24 -9.33 16.46
C PRO A 186 -9.19 -8.77 15.39
N VAL A 187 -8.81 -7.65 14.77
CA VAL A 187 -9.62 -7.00 13.72
C VAL A 187 -8.77 -6.67 12.51
N ILE A 188 -9.17 -7.11 11.32
CA ILE A 188 -8.47 -6.70 10.08
C ILE A 188 -8.90 -5.28 9.72
N LEU A 189 -8.04 -4.30 10.00
CA LEU A 189 -8.30 -2.90 9.66
C LEU A 189 -8.04 -2.60 8.18
N ARG A 190 -7.12 -3.33 7.56
CA ARG A 190 -6.80 -3.21 6.14
C ARG A 190 -6.42 -4.56 5.54
N PRO A 191 -7.12 -5.04 4.49
CA PRO A 191 -6.70 -6.23 3.77
C PRO A 191 -5.44 -5.94 2.91
N GLY A 192 -4.54 -6.90 2.86
CA GLY A 192 -3.27 -6.84 2.13
C GLY A 192 -2.79 -8.24 1.72
N GLY A 193 -1.47 -8.41 1.61
CA GLY A 193 -0.86 -9.68 1.15
C GLY A 193 -1.06 -10.88 2.08
N ILE A 194 -1.28 -10.66 3.38
CA ILE A 194 -1.67 -11.72 4.32
C ILE A 194 -3.20 -11.77 4.40
N THR A 195 -3.79 -12.87 3.93
CA THR A 195 -5.25 -12.99 3.84
C THR A 195 -5.90 -13.42 5.15
N LEU A 196 -7.22 -13.26 5.26
CA LEU A 196 -7.99 -13.76 6.40
C LEU A 196 -7.77 -15.26 6.61
N GLU A 197 -7.75 -16.04 5.53
CA GLU A 197 -7.54 -17.48 5.57
C GLU A 197 -6.15 -17.83 6.14
N MET A 198 -5.09 -17.12 5.72
CA MET A 198 -3.74 -17.30 6.26
C MET A 198 -3.69 -16.96 7.76
N LEU A 199 -4.37 -15.89 8.16
CA LEU A 199 -4.46 -15.50 9.57
C LEU A 199 -5.23 -16.54 10.39
N SER A 200 -6.38 -17.02 9.92
CA SER A 200 -7.15 -18.07 10.61
C SER A 200 -6.37 -19.37 10.74
N GLU A 201 -5.63 -19.77 9.70
CA GLU A 201 -4.73 -20.92 9.76
C GLU A 201 -3.61 -20.73 10.80
N ALA A 202 -3.11 -19.50 10.98
CA ALA A 202 -2.14 -19.19 12.04
C ALA A 202 -2.72 -19.33 13.45
N LEU A 203 -4.01 -19.05 13.62
CA LEU A 203 -4.71 -19.04 14.90
C LEU A 203 -5.34 -20.39 15.27
N GLY A 204 -5.42 -21.32 14.31
CA GLY A 204 -6.02 -22.65 14.47
C GLY A 204 -7.50 -22.68 14.04
N GLU A 205 -7.95 -23.85 13.57
CA GLU A 205 -9.24 -24.06 12.88
C GLU A 205 -10.51 -23.78 13.71
N SER A 206 -10.41 -23.55 15.02
CA SER A 206 -11.57 -23.57 15.93
C SER A 206 -12.22 -22.22 16.25
N ALA A 207 -11.81 -21.13 15.63
CA ALA A 207 -12.48 -19.84 15.81
C ALA A 207 -12.40 -19.04 14.51
N ASP A 208 -13.49 -18.40 14.12
CA ASP A 208 -13.43 -17.16 13.34
C ASP A 208 -13.11 -16.05 14.36
N PRO A 209 -11.83 -15.73 14.59
CA PRO A 209 -11.44 -14.86 15.68
C PRO A 209 -11.55 -13.39 15.26
N PHE A 210 -11.81 -13.09 13.98
CA PHE A 210 -11.79 -11.75 13.43
C PHE A 210 -13.19 -11.15 13.42
N SER A 211 -13.33 -9.93 13.93
CA SER A 211 -14.57 -9.16 13.75
C SER A 211 -14.53 -8.35 12.45
N ASP A 212 -15.67 -8.24 11.77
CA ASP A 212 -15.82 -7.35 10.62
C ASP A 212 -15.54 -5.88 11.02
N ALA A 213 -14.56 -5.27 10.37
CA ALA A 213 -14.16 -3.87 10.58
C ALA A 213 -15.18 -2.84 10.03
N ASN A 214 -16.35 -3.28 9.58
CA ASN A 214 -17.40 -2.41 9.00
C ASN A 214 -18.20 -1.59 10.03
N GLN A 215 -17.81 -1.57 11.30
CA GLN A 215 -18.47 -0.75 12.31
C GLN A 215 -17.88 0.67 12.35
N ASN A 216 -18.60 1.64 11.76
CA ASN A 216 -18.58 3.09 12.05
C ASN A 216 -17.44 3.63 12.94
N LEU A 217 -16.19 3.67 12.43
CA LEU A 217 -15.08 4.31 13.12
C LEU A 217 -14.99 5.79 12.69
N GLN A 218 -15.28 6.71 13.60
CA GLN A 218 -15.19 8.17 13.37
C GLN A 218 -13.73 8.66 13.18
N ARG A 219 -12.73 7.90 13.65
CA ARG A 219 -11.28 8.19 13.50
C ARG A 219 -10.55 6.99 12.90
N PRO A 220 -9.63 7.20 11.92
CA PRO A 220 -8.90 6.12 11.29
C PRO A 220 -7.86 5.53 12.27
N ARG A 221 -8.02 4.25 12.62
CA ARG A 221 -7.02 3.52 13.43
C ARG A 221 -5.85 2.99 12.59
N SER A 222 -5.94 3.05 11.27
CA SER A 222 -4.88 2.63 10.35
C SER A 222 -4.86 3.44 9.05
N PRO A 223 -3.74 3.43 8.30
CA PRO A 223 -3.64 4.13 7.03
C PRO A 223 -4.61 3.61 5.96
N GLY A 224 -5.29 4.54 5.29
CA GLY A 224 -6.05 4.28 4.07
C GLY A 224 -7.56 4.06 4.28
N MET A 225 -8.13 4.42 5.44
CA MET A 225 -9.55 4.15 5.75
C MET A 225 -10.55 5.26 5.37
N LYS A 226 -10.13 6.54 5.28
CA LYS A 226 -11.05 7.70 5.30
C LYS A 226 -11.17 8.49 3.99
N TYR A 227 -10.16 8.47 3.12
CA TYR A 227 -10.09 9.33 1.94
C TYR A 227 -10.09 8.53 0.63
N THR A 228 -10.45 9.18 -0.48
CA THR A 228 -10.12 8.65 -1.82
C THR A 228 -8.61 8.43 -1.87
N HIS A 229 -8.23 7.18 -2.03
CA HIS A 229 -6.85 6.73 -2.03
C HIS A 229 -6.62 5.93 -3.30
N TYR A 230 -5.41 6.02 -3.84
CA TYR A 230 -4.96 5.28 -5.01
C TYR A 230 -5.57 5.71 -6.34
N ALA A 231 -6.15 6.91 -6.40
CA ALA A 231 -6.80 7.38 -7.62
C ALA A 231 -5.76 7.90 -8.62
N PRO A 232 -5.74 7.39 -9.87
CA PRO A 232 -5.05 8.06 -10.98
C PRO A 232 -5.70 9.42 -11.28
N GLN A 233 -5.08 10.21 -12.16
CA GLN A 233 -5.63 11.52 -12.56
C GLN A 233 -6.96 11.36 -13.31
N ALA A 234 -7.03 10.39 -14.22
CA ALA A 234 -8.26 10.09 -14.94
C ALA A 234 -9.28 9.39 -14.02
N PRO A 235 -10.59 9.67 -14.18
CA PRO A 235 -11.64 9.01 -13.43
C PRO A 235 -11.67 7.49 -13.70
N LEU A 236 -11.60 6.69 -12.64
CA LEU A 236 -11.65 5.23 -12.71
C LEU A 236 -13.06 4.70 -12.40
N TYR A 237 -13.54 3.78 -13.24
CA TYR A 237 -14.83 3.10 -13.14
C TYR A 237 -14.62 1.59 -13.05
N LEU A 238 -15.38 0.92 -12.20
CA LEU A 238 -15.32 -0.54 -12.05
C LEU A 238 -16.41 -1.24 -12.85
N LEU A 239 -16.05 -2.29 -13.58
CA LEU A 239 -17.02 -3.18 -14.21
C LEU A 239 -17.76 -4.02 -13.16
N SER A 240 -19.02 -4.33 -13.45
CA SER A 240 -19.90 -5.12 -12.57
C SER A 240 -20.13 -6.53 -13.12
N GLY A 241 -20.49 -7.46 -12.23
CA GLY A 241 -20.87 -8.83 -12.61
C GLY A 241 -19.74 -9.85 -12.63
N SER A 242 -20.07 -11.05 -13.08
CA SER A 242 -19.17 -12.15 -13.39
C SER A 242 -18.14 -11.77 -14.45
N TRP A 243 -17.08 -12.57 -14.61
CA TRP A 243 -16.05 -12.27 -15.60
C TRP A 243 -16.62 -12.27 -17.03
N GLU A 244 -17.55 -13.18 -17.32
CA GLU A 244 -18.25 -13.27 -18.60
C GLU A 244 -19.08 -12.02 -18.88
N GLU A 245 -19.85 -11.54 -17.90
CA GLU A 245 -20.63 -10.29 -18.02
C GLU A 245 -19.71 -9.07 -18.25
N GLN A 246 -18.56 -9.02 -17.57
CA GLN A 246 -17.56 -7.97 -17.76
C GLN A 246 -16.96 -8.01 -19.17
N LEU A 247 -16.68 -9.20 -19.72
CA LEU A 247 -16.19 -9.37 -21.09
C LEU A 247 -17.23 -8.91 -22.13
N GLU A 248 -18.50 -9.26 -21.92
CA GLU A 248 -19.59 -8.79 -22.77
C GLU A 248 -19.66 -7.26 -22.79
N GLU A 249 -19.48 -6.62 -21.63
CA GLU A 249 -19.46 -5.16 -21.53
C GLU A 249 -18.25 -4.54 -22.25
N LEU A 250 -17.05 -5.12 -22.10
CA LEU A 250 -15.87 -4.72 -22.87
C LEU A 250 -16.09 -4.84 -24.39
N HIS A 251 -16.78 -5.88 -24.86
CA HIS A 251 -17.14 -6.02 -26.28
C HIS A 251 -18.16 -4.99 -26.74
N LYS A 252 -19.14 -4.62 -25.90
CA LYS A 252 -20.07 -3.52 -26.21
C LYS A 252 -19.32 -2.20 -26.32
N LEU A 253 -18.42 -1.91 -25.39
CA LEU A 253 -17.57 -0.72 -25.40
C LEU A 253 -16.72 -0.64 -26.67
N GLN A 254 -16.11 -1.75 -27.06
CA GLN A 254 -15.34 -1.87 -28.28
C GLN A 254 -16.16 -1.52 -29.53
N LYS A 255 -17.42 -2.00 -29.61
CA LYS A 255 -18.31 -1.70 -30.74
C LYS A 255 -18.73 -0.23 -30.74
N ALA A 256 -19.02 0.34 -29.57
CA ALA A 256 -19.45 1.73 -29.42
C ALA A 256 -18.32 2.74 -29.68
N ASN A 257 -17.07 2.43 -29.29
CA ASN A 257 -15.95 3.35 -29.37
C ASN A 257 -15.26 3.41 -30.76
N LYS A 258 -15.84 2.78 -31.80
CA LYS A 258 -15.27 2.79 -33.17
C LYS A 258 -15.20 4.19 -33.79
N SER A 259 -15.93 5.19 -33.26
CA SER A 259 -15.99 6.56 -33.77
C SER A 259 -15.00 7.56 -33.12
N LYS A 260 -14.09 7.12 -32.23
CA LYS A 260 -13.08 7.97 -31.53
C LYS A 260 -13.66 9.12 -30.69
N ALA A 261 -14.84 8.96 -30.09
CA ALA A 261 -15.45 10.03 -29.29
C ALA A 261 -14.74 10.26 -27.93
N ARG A 262 -14.04 9.26 -27.37
CA ARG A 262 -13.28 9.35 -26.10
C ARG A 262 -12.03 8.46 -26.09
N ASN A 263 -10.97 8.92 -25.43
CA ASN A 263 -9.77 8.14 -25.15
C ASN A 263 -9.99 7.31 -23.88
N ILE A 264 -10.25 6.01 -24.04
CA ILE A 264 -10.59 5.13 -22.92
C ILE A 264 -9.37 4.29 -22.53
N GLY A 265 -9.02 4.32 -21.25
CA GLY A 265 -8.06 3.40 -20.63
C GLY A 265 -8.74 2.13 -20.15
N LEU A 266 -8.13 0.97 -20.38
CA LEU A 266 -8.60 -0.33 -19.90
C LEU A 266 -7.57 -0.95 -18.94
N LEU A 267 -7.95 -1.16 -17.68
CA LEU A 267 -7.17 -1.91 -16.70
C LEU A 267 -7.74 -3.32 -16.58
N ILE A 268 -7.14 -4.27 -17.28
CA ILE A 268 -7.71 -5.61 -17.47
C ILE A 268 -6.67 -6.71 -17.23
N THR A 269 -7.16 -7.93 -17.15
CA THR A 269 -6.35 -9.14 -17.05
C THR A 269 -5.82 -9.60 -18.40
N GLN A 270 -4.76 -10.39 -18.39
CA GLN A 270 -4.15 -10.96 -19.59
C GLN A 270 -5.16 -11.79 -20.41
N GLU A 271 -6.02 -12.54 -19.73
CA GLU A 271 -7.03 -13.39 -20.33
C GLU A 271 -8.09 -12.56 -21.05
N SER A 272 -8.51 -11.44 -20.47
CA SER A 272 -9.44 -10.51 -21.11
C SER A 272 -8.80 -9.74 -22.25
N TYR A 273 -7.54 -9.33 -22.11
CA TYR A 273 -6.79 -8.70 -23.19
C TYR A 273 -6.76 -9.58 -24.45
N ASN A 274 -6.56 -10.88 -24.28
CA ASN A 274 -6.54 -11.84 -25.38
C ASN A 274 -7.92 -12.05 -26.04
N ARG A 275 -9.01 -11.59 -25.40
CA ARG A 275 -10.40 -11.76 -25.86
C ARG A 275 -11.03 -10.48 -26.41
N ILE A 276 -10.38 -9.34 -26.27
CA ILE A 276 -10.82 -8.09 -26.91
C ILE A 276 -10.03 -7.90 -28.21
N GLU A 277 -10.68 -7.41 -29.27
CA GLU A 277 -9.97 -7.17 -30.53
C GLU A 277 -9.06 -5.93 -30.38
N ASN A 278 -7.91 -5.90 -31.05
CA ASN A 278 -6.96 -4.79 -30.92
C ASN A 278 -7.32 -3.56 -31.81
N GLU A 279 -8.53 -3.55 -32.41
CA GLU A 279 -8.96 -2.52 -33.37
C GLU A 279 -9.62 -1.30 -32.72
N ALA A 280 -10.01 -1.40 -31.45
CA ALA A 280 -10.54 -0.25 -30.71
C ALA A 280 -9.36 0.52 -30.10
N ASN A 281 -9.35 1.85 -30.27
CA ASN A 281 -8.30 2.74 -29.75
C ASN A 281 -8.34 2.84 -28.22
N PHE A 282 -8.07 1.75 -27.52
CA PHE A 282 -7.91 1.70 -26.08
C PHE A 282 -6.45 1.85 -25.71
N VAL A 283 -6.19 2.60 -24.64
CA VAL A 283 -4.92 2.50 -23.92
C VAL A 283 -5.09 1.34 -22.94
N VAL A 284 -4.43 0.21 -23.18
CA VAL A 284 -4.60 -0.97 -22.32
C VAL A 284 -3.41 -1.12 -21.38
N GLN A 285 -3.71 -1.32 -20.10
CA GLN A 285 -2.74 -1.74 -19.09
C GLN A 285 -3.15 -3.11 -18.56
N VAL A 286 -2.26 -4.09 -18.74
CA VAL A 286 -2.48 -5.46 -18.26
C VAL A 286 -1.87 -5.58 -16.86
N ALA A 287 -2.71 -5.70 -15.84
CA ALA A 287 -2.25 -5.76 -14.45
C ALA A 287 -1.61 -7.11 -14.10
N GLY A 288 -1.99 -8.18 -14.80
CA GLY A 288 -1.54 -9.55 -14.54
C GLY A 288 -2.55 -10.58 -15.04
N SER A 289 -2.37 -11.84 -14.63
CA SER A 289 -3.29 -12.94 -14.96
C SER A 289 -4.40 -13.08 -13.91
N ARG A 290 -5.65 -13.29 -14.37
CA ARG A 290 -6.80 -13.60 -13.50
C ARG A 290 -6.62 -14.91 -12.72
N GLU A 291 -5.84 -15.83 -13.26
CA GLU A 291 -5.47 -17.10 -12.62
C GLU A 291 -4.39 -16.90 -11.55
N ASN A 292 -3.72 -15.74 -11.53
CA ASN A 292 -2.68 -15.40 -10.57
C ASN A 292 -2.85 -13.99 -9.99
N LEU A 293 -3.72 -13.87 -8.98
CA LEU A 293 -3.99 -12.59 -8.31
C LEU A 293 -2.74 -11.92 -7.71
N LYS A 294 -1.66 -12.67 -7.43
CA LYS A 294 -0.39 -12.08 -6.96
C LYS A 294 0.26 -11.22 -8.04
N GLN A 295 0.21 -11.65 -9.30
CA GLN A 295 0.69 -10.83 -10.42
C GLN A 295 -0.14 -9.55 -10.55
N ILE A 296 -1.46 -9.65 -10.43
CA ILE A 296 -2.34 -8.49 -10.45
C ILE A 296 -2.01 -7.53 -9.31
N ALA A 297 -1.77 -8.02 -8.09
CA ALA A 297 -1.37 -7.18 -6.96
C ALA A 297 -0.03 -6.47 -7.22
N ALA A 298 0.96 -7.19 -7.75
CA ALA A 298 2.26 -6.64 -8.11
C ALA A 298 2.16 -5.53 -9.17
N GLY A 299 1.33 -5.75 -10.21
CA GLY A 299 1.15 -4.85 -11.35
C GLY A 299 0.14 -3.73 -11.16
N LEU A 300 -0.72 -3.78 -10.13
CA LEU A 300 -1.88 -2.89 -9.99
C LEU A 300 -1.48 -1.40 -9.97
N PHE A 301 -0.61 -0.99 -9.04
CA PHE A 301 -0.25 0.43 -8.93
C PHE A 301 0.65 0.91 -10.06
N ASP A 302 1.48 0.04 -10.62
CA ASP A 302 2.28 0.37 -11.80
C ASP A 302 1.37 0.67 -13.01
N SER A 303 0.38 -0.20 -13.24
CA SER A 303 -0.64 -0.03 -14.28
C SER A 303 -1.47 1.24 -14.07
N LEU A 304 -1.91 1.51 -12.84
CA LEU A 304 -2.66 2.74 -12.53
C LEU A 304 -1.83 3.99 -12.79
N ARG A 305 -0.53 3.96 -12.46
CA ARG A 305 0.38 5.09 -12.70
C ARG A 305 0.72 5.26 -14.17
N ALA A 306 0.81 4.18 -14.93
CA ALA A 306 1.06 4.25 -16.37
C ALA A 306 -0.01 5.07 -17.11
N PHE A 307 -1.27 5.06 -16.64
CA PHE A 307 -2.32 5.91 -17.22
C PHE A 307 -2.07 7.41 -17.04
N ASP A 308 -1.40 7.83 -15.95
CA ASP A 308 -1.06 9.23 -15.72
C ASP A 308 -0.04 9.77 -16.75
N GLU A 309 0.61 8.89 -17.51
CA GLU A 309 1.53 9.20 -18.60
C GLU A 309 0.84 9.19 -19.98
N THR A 310 -0.50 9.08 -20.01
CA THR A 310 -1.31 8.99 -21.23
C THR A 310 -2.44 10.03 -21.22
N GLU A 311 -3.08 10.24 -22.37
CA GLU A 311 -4.18 11.20 -22.54
C GLU A 311 -5.57 10.53 -22.42
N VAL A 312 -5.73 9.58 -21.49
CA VAL A 312 -7.03 8.92 -21.26
C VAL A 312 -8.00 9.83 -20.53
N ASP A 313 -9.24 9.90 -21.04
CA ASP A 313 -10.32 10.68 -20.43
C ASP A 313 -10.94 9.97 -19.22
N LEU A 314 -10.90 8.63 -19.22
CA LEU A 314 -11.40 7.76 -18.17
C LEU A 314 -10.74 6.39 -18.24
N ILE A 315 -10.75 5.67 -17.12
CA ILE A 315 -10.24 4.30 -16.99
C ILE A 315 -11.39 3.39 -16.61
N ILE A 316 -11.54 2.27 -17.31
CA ILE A 316 -12.46 1.17 -16.98
C ILE A 316 -11.61 0.01 -16.48
N ALA A 317 -11.90 -0.47 -15.28
CA ALA A 317 -11.14 -1.53 -14.63
C ALA A 317 -12.01 -2.76 -14.37
N GLU A 318 -11.42 -3.93 -14.61
CA GLU A 318 -12.00 -5.21 -14.21
C GLU A 318 -12.09 -5.37 -12.70
N THR A 319 -13.04 -6.21 -12.28
CA THR A 319 -13.23 -6.59 -10.89
C THR A 319 -12.96 -8.08 -10.66
N TYR A 320 -12.64 -8.41 -9.42
CA TYR A 320 -12.18 -9.73 -9.00
C TYR A 320 -13.05 -10.25 -7.86
N PRO A 321 -13.17 -11.58 -7.68
CA PRO A 321 -13.85 -12.15 -6.53
C PRO A 321 -13.27 -11.64 -5.21
N SER A 322 -14.12 -11.15 -4.30
CA SER A 322 -13.73 -10.61 -2.99
C SER A 322 -13.36 -11.69 -1.96
N LYS A 323 -12.45 -12.60 -2.31
CA LYS A 323 -11.93 -13.67 -1.44
C LYS A 323 -10.40 -13.70 -1.48
N GLY A 324 -9.75 -14.08 -0.37
CA GLY A 324 -8.30 -14.09 -0.26
C GLY A 324 -7.68 -12.75 -0.68
N LEU A 325 -6.70 -12.78 -1.59
CA LEU A 325 -6.05 -11.58 -2.10
C LEU A 325 -6.98 -10.67 -2.92
N GLY A 326 -8.06 -11.23 -3.50
CA GLY A 326 -9.06 -10.46 -4.24
C GLY A 326 -9.77 -9.42 -3.38
N LEU A 327 -9.94 -9.68 -2.07
CA LEU A 327 -10.45 -8.69 -1.13
C LEU A 327 -9.52 -7.46 -1.02
N ALA A 328 -8.21 -7.69 -1.00
CA ALA A 328 -7.23 -6.61 -0.93
C ALA A 328 -7.20 -5.79 -2.24
N LEU A 329 -7.24 -6.46 -3.39
CA LEU A 329 -7.33 -5.83 -4.72
C LEU A 329 -8.59 -4.97 -4.83
N MET A 330 -9.75 -5.54 -4.51
CA MET A 330 -11.02 -4.82 -4.55
C MET A 330 -11.04 -3.65 -3.57
N ASN A 331 -10.43 -3.78 -2.38
CA ASN A 331 -10.29 -2.66 -1.46
C ASN A 331 -9.53 -1.47 -2.08
N ARG A 332 -8.48 -1.72 -2.88
CA ARG A 332 -7.72 -0.66 -3.58
C ARG A 332 -8.52 -0.08 -4.74
N LEU A 333 -9.08 -0.94 -5.59
CA LEU A 333 -9.87 -0.54 -6.75
C LEU A 333 -11.11 0.26 -6.37
N SER A 334 -11.89 -0.17 -5.38
CA SER A 334 -13.07 0.57 -4.91
C SER A 334 -12.70 1.95 -4.36
N LYS A 335 -11.56 2.09 -3.68
CA LYS A 335 -11.06 3.38 -3.19
C LYS A 335 -10.57 4.29 -4.32
N ALA A 336 -9.89 3.73 -5.32
CA ALA A 336 -9.45 4.47 -6.51
C ALA A 336 -10.65 4.94 -7.35
N ALA A 337 -11.68 4.10 -7.45
CA ALA A 337 -12.91 4.39 -8.17
C ALA A 337 -13.77 5.45 -7.46
N GLY A 338 -13.64 5.60 -6.14
CA GLY A 338 -14.47 6.53 -5.36
C GLY A 338 -15.96 6.21 -5.45
N GLY A 339 -16.32 4.92 -5.55
CA GLY A 339 -17.70 4.46 -5.70
C GLY A 339 -18.27 4.47 -7.12
N ARG A 340 -17.47 4.82 -8.14
CA ARG A 340 -17.91 4.79 -9.54
C ARG A 340 -17.93 3.36 -10.10
N THR A 341 -19.10 2.95 -10.58
CA THR A 341 -19.27 1.73 -11.38
C THR A 341 -19.56 2.12 -12.83
N TRP A 342 -19.09 1.30 -13.76
CA TRP A 342 -19.46 1.41 -15.17
C TRP A 342 -20.82 0.72 -15.36
N GLU A 343 -21.75 1.43 -15.98
CA GLU A 343 -23.12 0.98 -16.26
C GLU A 343 -23.38 0.90 -17.77
#